data_AF-I0GVL7-F1
#
_entry.id   AF-I0GVL7-F1
#
_cell.length_a   1.000
_cell.length_b   1.000
_cell.length_c   1.000
_cell.angle_alpha   90.00
_cell.angle_beta   90.00
_cell.angle_gamma   90.00
#
_symmetry.space_group_name_H-M   'P 1'
#
loop_
_entity.id
_entity.type
_entity.pdbx_description
1 polymer ?
#
loop_
_entity_poly.entity_id
_entity_poly.type
_entity_poly.pdbx_seq_one_letter_code
_entity_poly.pdbx_strand_id
1 'polypeptide(L)'
;MRMIILQENEQDCKLEIIEGTGEVLEDLSGTGRKRPWSERKSESVELLNLFETARKIDESVISQTRLQALKDCGSWLTFAQQADGTRRLANANFCRLRLCPLCGWRRSLKLFSQVSKISDAILAEKKARFIFVTLTVENVKGEELRATIKRMNEGFKCLVQDKKGMAASATFRANLMGYMKAIEVTYNTKRNDFHPHIHCIFELAPKYFRGKEGGYLTHEDWRVMWRNVMKLDYEPQVDVRAIKNTTAKAVAEVAKYPVKVDGLLKVKDKEKAAQALIQLKHGIHNCRFITFGGDFREYKRRLALDDIETGDLVHVETDKQELNAVAMILFKYRADVGAYIC
;
A
#
# COMPACT_ATOMS: atom_id res chain seq x y z
N MET A 1 45.80 4.70 -1.74
CA MET A 1 45.84 4.91 -3.21
C MET A 1 45.78 3.55 -3.89
N ARG A 2 44.58 3.11 -4.26
CA ARG A 2 44.30 2.07 -5.26
C ARG A 2 42.88 2.36 -5.75
N MET A 3 42.81 3.12 -6.84
CA MET A 3 41.61 3.30 -7.64
C MET A 3 41.21 1.93 -8.18
N ILE A 4 40.05 1.44 -7.76
CA ILE A 4 39.36 0.37 -8.48
C ILE A 4 38.55 1.11 -9.54
N ILE A 5 39.06 1.11 -10.76
CA ILE A 5 38.32 1.53 -11.95
C ILE A 5 37.31 0.42 -12.21
N LEU A 6 36.05 0.66 -11.82
CA LEU A 6 34.93 -0.10 -12.35
C LEU A 6 34.75 0.40 -13.79
N GLN A 7 35.09 -0.44 -14.76
CA GLN A 7 34.74 -0.21 -16.15
C GLN A 7 33.21 -0.23 -16.26
N GLU A 8 32.63 0.95 -16.46
CA GLU A 8 31.26 1.11 -16.94
C GLU A 8 31.19 0.50 -18.35
N ASN A 9 30.51 -0.62 -18.49
CA ASN A 9 30.04 -1.09 -19.80
C ASN A 9 28.84 -0.22 -20.20
N GLU A 10 29.12 0.99 -20.68
CA GLU A 10 28.19 1.78 -21.48
C GLU A 10 28.05 1.13 -22.86
N GLN A 11 27.09 0.21 -22.97
CA GLN A 11 26.43 -0.06 -24.25
C GLN A 11 25.05 0.58 -24.16
N ASP A 12 25.04 1.91 -24.23
CA ASP A 12 23.85 2.76 -24.30
C ASP A 12 23.19 2.52 -25.67
N CYS A 13 22.49 1.40 -25.79
CA CYS A 13 21.60 1.13 -26.91
C CYS A 13 20.43 2.08 -26.76
N LYS A 14 20.57 3.32 -27.26
CA LYS A 14 19.50 4.33 -27.28
C LYS A 14 18.38 3.83 -28.18
N LEU A 15 17.50 3.04 -27.59
CA LEU A 15 16.26 2.60 -28.24
C LEU A 15 15.49 3.84 -28.69
N GLU A 16 15.01 3.79 -29.93
CA GLU A 16 14.18 4.84 -30.50
C GLU A 16 12.92 5.03 -29.64
N ILE A 17 12.59 6.30 -29.34
CA ILE A 17 11.34 6.66 -28.70
C ILE A 17 10.30 6.92 -29.80
N ILE A 18 9.31 6.04 -29.87
CA ILE A 18 8.16 6.15 -30.76
C ILE A 18 7.08 6.96 -30.05
N GLU A 19 6.60 8.01 -30.72
CA GLU A 19 5.47 8.86 -30.31
C GLU A 19 4.67 9.29 -31.56
N GLY A 20 3.44 9.79 -31.35
CA GLY A 20 2.59 10.34 -32.42
C GLY A 20 1.93 9.32 -33.33
N THR A 21 1.84 8.04 -32.92
CA THR A 21 1.19 6.99 -33.71
C THR A 21 -0.34 7.05 -33.61
N GLY A 22 -0.88 7.72 -32.57
CA GLY A 22 -2.31 7.73 -32.29
C GLY A 22 -2.82 6.47 -31.58
N GLU A 23 -1.93 5.52 -31.28
CA GLU A 23 -2.26 4.30 -30.55
C GLU A 23 -2.71 4.63 -29.11
N VAL A 24 -3.81 4.00 -28.67
CA VAL A 24 -4.26 4.07 -27.28
C VAL A 24 -3.54 3.01 -26.45
N LEU A 25 -3.08 3.37 -25.26
CA LEU A 25 -2.38 2.44 -24.38
C LEU A 25 -3.25 1.21 -24.02
N GLU A 26 -2.72 0.03 -24.33
CA GLU A 26 -3.20 -1.26 -23.85
C GLU A 26 -2.12 -1.93 -23.00
N ASP A 27 -2.40 -2.07 -21.70
CA ASP A 27 -1.56 -2.78 -20.72
C ASP A 27 -2.42 -3.81 -20.00
N LEU A 28 -2.12 -5.09 -20.23
CA LEU A 28 -2.82 -6.23 -19.67
C LEU A 28 -1.96 -6.91 -18.61
N SER A 29 -2.58 -7.32 -17.50
CA SER A 29 -1.93 -8.20 -16.53
C SER A 29 -1.69 -9.60 -17.14
N GLY A 30 -0.89 -10.43 -16.47
CA GLY A 30 -0.74 -11.85 -16.84
C GLY A 30 -2.04 -12.67 -16.81
N THR A 31 -3.13 -12.12 -16.26
CA THR A 31 -4.47 -12.74 -16.28
C THR A 31 -5.40 -12.10 -17.35
N GLY A 32 -4.85 -11.28 -18.25
CA GLY A 32 -5.60 -10.58 -19.29
C GLY A 32 -6.43 -9.38 -18.80
N ARG A 33 -6.28 -8.94 -17.54
CA ARG A 33 -7.04 -7.80 -17.02
C ARG A 33 -6.36 -6.49 -17.42
N LYS A 34 -7.12 -5.58 -18.04
CA LYS A 34 -6.64 -4.21 -18.33
C LYS A 34 -6.22 -3.49 -17.05
N ARG A 35 -5.01 -2.94 -17.05
CA ARG A 35 -4.50 -2.11 -15.96
C ARG A 35 -5.16 -0.72 -16.00
N PRO A 36 -5.65 -0.21 -14.86
CA PRO A 36 -6.51 0.97 -14.84
C PRO A 36 -5.73 2.31 -14.88
N TRP A 37 -4.81 2.47 -15.83
CA TRP A 37 -3.97 3.68 -15.91
C TRP A 37 -4.81 4.95 -16.06
N SER A 38 -5.72 4.97 -17.04
CA SER A 38 -6.57 6.13 -17.33
C SER A 38 -7.53 6.44 -16.18
N GLU A 39 -8.12 5.41 -15.58
CA GLU A 39 -9.04 5.57 -14.45
C GLU A 39 -8.32 6.18 -13.24
N ARG A 40 -7.14 5.67 -12.90
CA ARG A 40 -6.34 6.23 -11.78
C ARG A 40 -5.80 7.62 -12.07
N LYS A 41 -5.51 7.95 -13.34
CA LYS A 41 -5.12 9.31 -13.73
C LYS A 41 -6.31 10.27 -13.61
N SER A 42 -7.50 9.87 -14.06
CA SER A 42 -8.73 10.64 -13.90
C SER A 42 -9.05 10.93 -12.43
N GLU A 43 -9.03 9.92 -11.57
CA GLU A 43 -9.20 10.09 -10.12
C GLU A 43 -8.12 11.03 -9.51
N SER A 44 -6.90 11.02 -10.06
CA SER A 44 -5.83 11.93 -9.61
C SER A 44 -6.09 13.38 -10.02
N VAL A 45 -6.76 13.62 -11.15
CA VAL A 45 -7.23 14.96 -11.56
C VAL A 45 -8.37 15.43 -10.67
N GLU A 46 -9.32 14.56 -10.32
CA GLU A 46 -10.36 14.90 -9.34
C GLU A 46 -9.78 15.26 -7.98
N LEU A 47 -8.77 14.50 -7.52
CA LEU A 47 -8.04 14.80 -6.30
C LEU A 47 -7.28 16.13 -6.38
N LEU A 48 -6.69 16.47 -7.53
CA LEU A 48 -6.03 17.77 -7.75
C LEU A 48 -7.03 18.91 -7.54
N ASN A 49 -8.19 18.86 -8.19
CA ASN A 49 -9.24 19.86 -8.06
C ASN A 49 -9.69 20.00 -6.59
N LEU A 50 -9.81 18.87 -5.89
CA LEU A 50 -10.17 18.87 -4.47
C LEU A 50 -9.10 19.52 -3.59
N PHE A 51 -7.81 19.29 -3.88
CA PHE A 51 -6.71 19.99 -3.21
C PHE A 51 -6.69 21.49 -3.51
N GLU A 52 -7.03 21.91 -4.73
CA GLU A 52 -7.15 23.33 -5.07
C GLU A 52 -8.25 24.01 -4.25
N THR A 53 -9.41 23.37 -4.09
CA THR A 53 -10.45 23.84 -3.17
C THR A 53 -9.97 23.84 -1.72
N ALA A 54 -9.33 22.76 -1.27
CA ALA A 54 -8.81 22.65 0.10
C ALA A 54 -7.79 23.75 0.42
N ARG A 55 -6.91 24.12 -0.51
CA ARG A 55 -5.93 25.19 -0.30
C ARG A 55 -6.53 26.57 -0.12
N LYS A 56 -7.74 26.82 -0.63
CA LYS A 56 -8.48 28.07 -0.36
C LYS A 56 -8.95 28.16 1.09
N ILE A 57 -9.12 27.01 1.75
CA ILE A 57 -9.55 26.89 3.16
C ILE A 57 -8.33 26.82 4.08
N ASP A 58 -7.33 25.99 3.72
CA ASP A 58 -6.10 25.79 4.47
C ASP A 58 -4.93 25.63 3.48
N GLU A 59 -4.14 26.69 3.31
CA GLU A 59 -3.00 26.70 2.40
C GLU A 59 -1.92 25.65 2.79
N SER A 60 -1.82 25.28 4.07
CA SER A 60 -0.82 24.34 4.59
C SER A 60 -1.09 22.88 4.20
N VAL A 61 -2.29 22.56 3.70
CA VAL A 61 -2.70 21.19 3.36
C VAL A 61 -1.75 20.54 2.33
N ILE A 62 -1.28 21.32 1.37
CA ILE A 62 -0.31 20.91 0.35
C ILE A 62 0.42 22.14 -0.22
N SER A 63 1.76 22.09 -0.27
CA SER A 63 2.58 23.12 -0.92
C SER A 63 2.34 23.20 -2.44
N GLN A 64 2.57 24.36 -3.05
CA GLN A 64 2.49 24.55 -4.50
C GLN A 64 3.30 23.52 -5.30
N THR A 65 4.55 23.24 -4.92
CA THR A 65 5.41 22.26 -5.61
C THR A 65 4.82 20.85 -5.59
N ARG A 66 4.25 20.42 -4.45
CA ARG A 66 3.60 19.11 -4.32
C ARG A 66 2.28 19.03 -5.08
N LEU A 67 1.54 20.14 -5.17
CA LEU A 67 0.33 20.22 -5.99
C LEU A 67 0.67 20.10 -7.48
N GLN A 68 1.70 20.81 -7.95
CA GLN A 68 2.18 20.71 -9.32
C GLN A 68 2.66 19.29 -9.64
N ALA A 69 3.42 18.65 -8.74
CA ALA A 69 3.81 17.25 -8.90
C ALA A 69 2.59 16.31 -9.01
N LEU A 70 1.51 16.55 -8.25
CA LEU A 70 0.26 15.78 -8.37
C LEU A 70 -0.41 15.98 -9.73
N LYS A 71 -0.47 17.23 -10.22
CA LYS A 71 -1.00 17.57 -11.56
C LYS A 71 -0.25 16.82 -12.65
N ASP A 72 1.08 16.84 -12.59
CA ASP A 72 1.93 16.20 -13.58
C ASP A 72 1.96 14.68 -13.43
N CYS A 73 1.63 14.12 -12.26
CA CYS A 73 1.72 12.69 -11.96
C CYS A 73 1.11 11.80 -13.05
N GLY A 74 1.92 10.96 -13.70
CA GLY A 74 1.50 10.07 -14.76
C GLY A 74 0.97 10.82 -15.99
N SER A 75 1.39 12.05 -16.25
CA SER A 75 1.05 12.73 -17.51
C SER A 75 1.67 12.05 -18.73
N TRP A 76 2.75 11.29 -18.51
CA TRP A 76 3.36 10.45 -19.52
C TRP A 76 3.82 9.11 -18.93
N LEU A 77 3.85 8.09 -19.78
CA LEU A 77 4.31 6.74 -19.50
C LEU A 77 5.17 6.28 -20.67
N THR A 78 6.33 5.70 -20.40
CA THR A 78 7.16 5.08 -21.44
C THR A 78 7.20 3.58 -21.23
N PHE A 79 6.88 2.83 -22.28
CA PHE A 79 6.88 1.38 -22.29
C PHE A 79 8.03 0.85 -23.15
N ALA A 80 8.81 -0.08 -22.62
CA ALA A 80 9.72 -0.89 -23.40
C ALA A 80 8.91 -1.96 -24.14
N GLN A 81 8.99 -1.98 -25.48
CA GLN A 81 8.34 -2.96 -26.33
C GLN A 81 9.33 -4.05 -26.76
N GLN A 82 8.93 -5.31 -26.63
CA GLN A 82 9.68 -6.47 -27.11
C GLN A 82 9.33 -6.80 -28.57
N ALA A 83 10.12 -7.66 -29.21
CA ALA A 83 9.93 -8.06 -30.60
C ALA A 83 8.58 -8.75 -30.87
N ASP A 84 8.00 -9.41 -29.86
CA ASP A 84 6.67 -10.05 -29.93
C ASP A 84 5.50 -9.07 -29.71
N GLY A 85 5.80 -7.78 -29.55
CA GLY A 85 4.82 -6.72 -29.29
C GLY A 85 4.42 -6.56 -27.83
N THR A 86 4.86 -7.44 -26.93
CA THR A 86 4.60 -7.28 -25.49
C THR A 86 5.33 -6.07 -24.93
N ARG A 87 4.71 -5.40 -23.95
CA ARG A 87 5.20 -4.15 -23.39
C ARG A 87 5.35 -4.23 -21.89
N ARG A 88 6.38 -3.57 -21.35
CA ARG A 88 6.51 -3.31 -19.92
C ARG A 88 6.79 -1.84 -19.67
N LEU A 89 6.19 -1.32 -18.60
CA LEU A 89 6.46 0.05 -18.18
C LEU A 89 7.95 0.19 -17.85
N ALA A 90 8.63 1.10 -18.53
CA ALA A 90 10.04 1.40 -18.35
C ALA A 90 10.26 2.72 -17.59
N ASN A 91 9.35 3.70 -17.77
CA ASN A 91 9.45 4.97 -17.06
C ASN A 91 8.09 5.67 -16.92
N ALA A 92 7.95 6.50 -15.88
CA ALA A 92 6.77 7.33 -15.62
C ALA A 92 7.07 8.39 -14.55
N ASN A 93 6.38 9.53 -14.61
CA ASN A 93 6.51 10.57 -13.60
C ASN A 93 5.53 10.41 -12.42
N PHE A 94 5.99 9.83 -11.30
CA PHE A 94 5.15 9.65 -10.12
C PHE A 94 5.36 10.74 -9.05
N CYS A 95 4.28 11.37 -8.57
CA CYS A 95 4.36 12.40 -7.52
C CYS A 95 4.65 11.84 -6.13
N ARG A 96 4.45 10.53 -5.93
CA ARG A 96 4.61 9.82 -4.65
C ARG A 96 3.76 10.38 -3.50
N LEU A 97 2.74 11.19 -3.77
CA LEU A 97 1.80 11.60 -2.73
C LEU A 97 1.04 10.36 -2.22
N ARG A 98 0.90 10.20 -0.90
CA ARG A 98 0.23 9.03 -0.31
C ARG A 98 -1.23 8.91 -0.76
N LEU A 99 -1.89 10.06 -0.94
CA LEU A 99 -3.29 10.16 -1.36
C LEU A 99 -3.50 10.06 -2.87
N CYS A 100 -2.44 10.14 -3.69
CA CYS A 100 -2.58 10.06 -5.16
C CYS A 100 -3.06 8.67 -5.57
N PRO A 101 -4.21 8.54 -6.27
CA PRO A 101 -4.75 7.25 -6.71
C PRO A 101 -3.79 6.45 -7.58
N LEU A 102 -3.10 7.11 -8.51
CA LEU A 102 -2.12 6.45 -9.37
C LEU A 102 -0.94 5.89 -8.57
N CYS A 103 -0.30 6.72 -7.73
CA CYS A 103 0.80 6.26 -6.89
C CYS A 103 0.35 5.21 -5.86
N GLY A 104 -0.84 5.36 -5.27
CA GLY A 104 -1.41 4.40 -4.33
C GLY A 104 -1.65 3.04 -4.96
N TRP A 105 -2.16 3.00 -6.19
CA TRP A 105 -2.31 1.77 -6.96
C TRP A 105 -0.96 1.11 -7.28
N ARG A 106 0.05 1.87 -7.73
CA ARG A 106 1.40 1.32 -7.95
C ARG A 106 1.99 0.72 -6.67
N ARG A 107 1.80 1.38 -5.53
CA ARG A 107 2.22 0.85 -4.21
C ARG A 107 1.44 -0.39 -3.79
N SER A 108 0.17 -0.53 -4.15
CA SER A 108 -0.59 -1.74 -3.82
C SER A 108 -0.08 -2.95 -4.60
N LEU A 109 0.27 -2.77 -5.89
CA LEU A 109 0.94 -3.80 -6.69
C LEU A 109 2.30 -4.21 -6.08
N LYS A 110 3.09 -3.21 -5.67
CA LYS A 110 4.39 -3.43 -5.02
C LYS A 110 4.25 -4.19 -3.70
N LEU A 111 3.30 -3.79 -2.86
CA LEU A 111 3.03 -4.44 -1.59
C LEU A 111 2.62 -5.90 -1.81
N PHE A 112 1.71 -6.16 -2.75
CA PHE A 112 1.31 -7.50 -3.13
C PHE A 112 2.51 -8.35 -3.56
N SER A 113 3.32 -7.85 -4.51
CA SER A 113 4.48 -8.58 -5.04
C SER A 113 5.51 -8.89 -3.93
N GLN A 114 5.84 -7.91 -3.09
CA GLN A 114 6.80 -8.11 -2.00
C GLN A 114 6.28 -9.05 -0.91
N VAL A 115 5.00 -8.94 -0.51
CA VAL A 115 4.39 -9.86 0.46
C VAL A 115 4.35 -11.29 -0.08
N SER A 116 4.07 -11.48 -1.37
CA SER A 116 4.15 -12.80 -2.01
C SER A 116 5.55 -13.36 -1.86
N LYS A 117 6.59 -12.64 -2.29
CA LYS A 117 7.98 -13.11 -2.20
C LYS A 117 8.44 -13.43 -0.79
N ILE A 118 8.10 -12.58 0.16
CA ILE A 118 8.41 -12.80 1.58
C ILE A 118 7.75 -14.10 2.05
N SER A 119 6.47 -14.28 1.73
CA SER A 119 5.71 -15.46 2.13
C SER A 119 6.23 -16.73 1.44
N ASP A 120 6.59 -16.67 0.16
CA ASP A 120 7.21 -17.78 -0.59
C ASP A 120 8.51 -18.22 0.07
N ALA A 121 9.40 -17.26 0.40
CA ALA A 121 10.67 -17.55 1.05
C ALA A 121 10.49 -18.14 2.46
N ILE A 122 9.53 -17.61 3.24
CA ILE A 122 9.16 -18.17 4.55
C ILE A 122 8.70 -19.62 4.39
N LEU A 123 7.80 -19.91 3.44
CA LEU A 123 7.22 -21.23 3.25
C LEU A 123 8.21 -22.26 2.71
N ALA A 124 9.25 -21.82 2.00
CA ALA A 124 10.34 -22.68 1.56
C ALA A 124 11.22 -23.19 2.72
N GLU A 125 11.35 -22.40 3.79
CA GLU A 125 12.27 -22.69 4.91
C GLU A 125 11.53 -23.14 6.18
N LYS A 126 10.28 -22.73 6.35
CA LYS A 126 9.54 -22.85 7.61
C LYS A 126 8.17 -23.47 7.37
N LYS A 127 7.79 -24.38 8.26
CA LYS A 127 6.39 -24.82 8.40
C LYS A 127 5.60 -23.73 9.10
N ALA A 128 5.34 -22.63 8.41
CA ALA A 128 4.57 -21.51 8.92
C ALA A 128 3.10 -21.61 8.50
N ARG A 129 2.22 -20.96 9.27
CA ARG A 129 0.82 -20.74 8.89
C ARG A 129 0.46 -19.29 9.14
N PHE A 130 -0.47 -18.75 8.37
CA PHE A 130 -0.83 -17.34 8.45
C PHE A 130 -2.30 -17.13 8.85
N ILE A 131 -2.54 -16.06 9.60
CA ILE A 131 -3.87 -15.51 9.83
C ILE A 131 -3.93 -14.07 9.32
N PHE A 132 -5.09 -13.67 8.85
CA PHE A 132 -5.45 -12.29 8.59
C PHE A 132 -6.26 -11.76 9.77
N VAL A 133 -5.91 -10.57 10.23
CA VAL A 133 -6.59 -9.88 11.33
C VAL A 133 -6.91 -8.45 10.93
N THR A 134 -8.16 -8.03 11.12
CA THR A 134 -8.56 -6.61 11.10
C THR A 134 -8.86 -6.17 12.52
N LEU A 135 -8.21 -5.10 12.98
CA LEU A 135 -8.45 -4.48 14.28
C LEU A 135 -9.06 -3.10 14.07
N THR A 136 -10.24 -2.86 14.62
CA THR A 136 -10.98 -1.59 14.41
C THR A 136 -11.08 -0.78 15.69
N VAL A 137 -11.44 0.49 15.53
CA VAL A 137 -11.92 1.39 16.58
C VAL A 137 -13.22 2.02 16.07
N GLU A 138 -14.02 2.61 16.96
CA GLU A 138 -15.12 3.47 16.52
C GLU A 138 -14.62 4.59 15.60
N ASN A 139 -15.55 5.12 14.79
CA ASN A 139 -15.23 6.26 13.96
C ASN A 139 -14.85 7.47 14.82
N VAL A 140 -13.89 8.25 14.34
CA VAL A 140 -13.36 9.42 15.05
C VAL A 140 -13.50 10.65 14.18
N LYS A 141 -13.61 11.82 14.82
CA LYS A 141 -13.58 13.10 14.11
C LYS A 141 -12.17 13.37 13.56
N GLY A 142 -12.09 14.26 12.58
CA GLY A 142 -10.85 14.54 11.84
C GLY A 142 -9.72 15.02 12.75
N GLU A 143 -10.06 15.85 13.73
CA GLU A 143 -9.17 16.38 14.76
C GLU A 143 -8.56 15.29 15.66
N GLU A 144 -9.27 14.18 15.87
CA GLU A 144 -8.81 13.07 16.70
C GLU A 144 -8.05 12.01 15.90
N LEU A 145 -8.15 12.02 14.57
CA LEU A 145 -7.63 10.97 13.69
C LEU A 145 -6.14 10.68 13.93
N ARG A 146 -5.31 11.72 14.06
CA ARG A 146 -3.86 11.56 14.29
C ARG A 146 -3.57 10.90 15.63
N ALA A 147 -4.24 11.36 16.69
CA ALA A 147 -4.09 10.82 18.03
C ALA A 147 -4.56 9.36 18.07
N THR A 148 -5.67 9.04 17.42
CA THR A 148 -6.21 7.69 17.29
C THR A 148 -5.24 6.77 16.54
N ILE A 149 -4.70 7.18 15.39
CA ILE A 149 -3.69 6.40 14.65
C ILE A 149 -2.45 6.14 15.52
N LYS A 150 -2.02 7.12 16.33
CA LYS A 150 -0.90 6.95 17.26
C LYS A 150 -1.22 5.90 18.34
N ARG A 151 -2.40 6.00 18.98
CA ARG A 151 -2.86 5.01 19.97
C ARG A 151 -2.95 3.61 19.36
N MET A 152 -3.49 3.49 18.15
CA MET A 152 -3.57 2.20 17.43
C MET A 152 -2.18 1.60 17.15
N ASN A 153 -1.20 2.43 16.78
CA ASN A 153 0.18 1.98 16.62
C ASN A 153 0.80 1.49 17.95
N GLU A 154 0.53 2.19 19.04
CA GLU A 154 0.99 1.83 20.38
C GLU A 154 0.32 0.53 20.86
N GLY A 155 -1.00 0.41 20.72
CA GLY A 155 -1.76 -0.80 21.02
C GLY A 155 -1.25 -2.00 20.21
N PHE A 156 -1.03 -1.82 18.90
CA PHE A 156 -0.46 -2.88 18.06
C PHE A 156 0.96 -3.27 18.51
N LYS A 157 1.81 -2.29 18.84
CA LYS A 157 3.16 -2.55 19.38
C LYS A 157 3.10 -3.38 20.66
N CYS A 158 2.12 -3.10 21.52
CA CYS A 158 1.85 -3.84 22.74
C CYS A 158 1.37 -5.29 22.46
N LEU A 159 0.65 -5.55 21.36
CA LEU A 159 0.29 -6.91 20.95
C LEU A 159 1.51 -7.75 20.56
N VAL A 160 2.46 -7.16 19.84
CA VAL A 160 3.54 -7.91 19.15
C VAL A 160 4.90 -7.87 19.86
N GLN A 161 5.10 -6.98 20.83
CA GLN A 161 6.37 -6.87 21.55
C GLN A 161 6.34 -7.56 22.90
N ASP A 162 7.48 -8.12 23.29
CA ASP A 162 7.68 -8.61 24.66
C ASP A 162 7.96 -7.44 25.59
N LYS A 163 6.94 -7.02 26.33
CA LYS A 163 7.05 -6.03 27.40
C LYS A 163 6.63 -6.67 28.71
N LYS A 164 7.49 -6.55 29.73
CA LYS A 164 7.17 -6.92 31.11
C LYS A 164 5.84 -6.27 31.54
N GLY A 165 4.94 -7.05 32.13
CA GLY A 165 3.65 -6.58 32.65
C GLY A 165 2.45 -6.71 31.70
N MET A 166 2.64 -7.22 30.48
CA MET A 166 1.55 -7.40 29.51
C MET A 166 1.15 -8.87 29.29
N ALA A 167 0.44 -9.43 30.27
CA ALA A 167 -0.03 -10.82 30.23
C ALA A 167 -1.03 -11.09 29.10
N ALA A 168 -1.85 -10.10 28.73
CA ALA A 168 -2.97 -10.24 27.79
C ALA A 168 -2.58 -10.78 26.39
N SER A 169 -1.35 -10.56 25.93
CA SER A 169 -0.87 -11.04 24.61
C SER A 169 0.18 -12.16 24.70
N ALA A 170 0.54 -12.64 25.89
CA ALA A 170 1.68 -13.54 26.08
C ALA A 170 1.56 -14.85 25.27
N THR A 171 0.39 -15.48 25.32
CA THR A 171 0.09 -16.74 24.62
C THR A 171 0.19 -16.60 23.10
N PHE A 172 -0.31 -15.49 22.56
CA PHE A 172 -0.20 -15.17 21.14
C PHE A 172 1.25 -14.89 20.74
N ARG A 173 1.97 -14.08 21.52
CA ARG A 173 3.38 -13.74 21.28
C ARG A 173 4.28 -14.97 21.26
N ALA A 174 4.03 -15.95 22.12
CA ALA A 174 4.79 -17.22 22.14
C ALA A 174 4.66 -18.05 20.84
N ASN A 175 3.69 -17.72 19.98
CA ASN A 175 3.47 -18.33 18.68
C ASN A 175 3.79 -17.40 17.51
N LEU A 176 4.03 -16.11 17.75
CA LEU A 176 4.26 -15.09 16.73
C LEU A 176 5.68 -15.17 16.18
N MET A 177 5.79 -15.44 14.88
CA MET A 177 7.07 -15.53 14.17
C MET A 177 7.36 -14.29 13.33
N GLY A 178 6.32 -13.68 12.76
CA GLY A 178 6.45 -12.52 11.89
C GLY A 178 5.11 -11.85 11.63
N TYR A 179 5.15 -10.62 11.12
CA TYR A 179 3.92 -9.93 10.71
C TYR A 179 4.16 -8.86 9.65
N MET A 180 3.10 -8.58 8.90
CA MET A 180 2.89 -7.34 8.15
C MET A 180 1.68 -6.62 8.74
N LYS A 181 1.76 -5.30 8.91
CA LYS A 181 0.67 -4.46 9.38
C LYS A 181 0.51 -3.25 8.45
N ALA A 182 -0.72 -2.96 8.04
CA ALA A 182 -1.15 -1.77 7.32
C ALA A 182 -2.27 -1.04 8.09
N ILE A 183 -2.24 0.29 8.17
CA ILE A 183 -3.35 1.09 8.72
C ILE A 183 -4.19 1.65 7.58
N GLU A 184 -5.42 1.20 7.40
CA GLU A 184 -6.36 1.77 6.44
C GLU A 184 -7.22 2.86 7.08
N VAL A 185 -7.47 3.97 6.37
CA VAL A 185 -8.41 5.01 6.81
C VAL A 185 -9.50 5.17 5.77
N THR A 186 -10.76 5.00 6.18
CA THR A 186 -11.93 5.26 5.34
C THR A 186 -12.69 6.48 5.88
N TYR A 187 -13.38 7.19 4.99
CA TYR A 187 -14.19 8.36 5.33
C TYR A 187 -15.68 8.05 5.18
N ASN A 188 -16.48 8.38 6.18
CA ASN A 188 -17.93 8.26 6.13
C ASN A 188 -18.56 9.60 5.75
N THR A 189 -19.11 9.66 4.54
CA THR A 189 -19.71 10.88 3.98
C THR A 189 -20.97 11.33 4.72
N LYS A 190 -21.73 10.42 5.34
CA LYS A 190 -22.96 10.74 6.07
C LYS A 190 -22.66 11.35 7.43
N ARG A 191 -21.77 10.73 8.21
CA ARG A 191 -21.43 11.17 9.58
C ARG A 191 -20.30 12.20 9.66
N ASN A 192 -19.60 12.43 8.54
CA ASN A 192 -18.42 13.29 8.46
C ASN A 192 -17.36 12.89 9.51
N ASP A 193 -16.96 11.62 9.48
CA ASP A 193 -16.00 11.03 10.40
C ASP A 193 -15.10 10.02 9.67
N PHE A 194 -14.03 9.58 10.34
CA PHE A 194 -13.02 8.68 9.79
C PHE A 194 -13.00 7.37 10.55
N HIS A 195 -12.73 6.27 9.85
CA HIS A 195 -12.58 4.95 10.44
C HIS A 195 -11.17 4.41 10.18
N PRO A 196 -10.18 4.73 11.05
CA PRO A 196 -8.88 4.10 11.01
C PRO A 196 -9.01 2.65 11.50
N HIS A 197 -8.45 1.71 10.77
CA HIS A 197 -8.41 0.29 11.13
C HIS A 197 -7.08 -0.33 10.70
N ILE A 198 -6.65 -1.38 11.40
CA ILE A 198 -5.42 -2.11 11.07
C ILE A 198 -5.79 -3.36 10.31
N HIS A 199 -5.16 -3.58 9.16
CA HIS A 199 -5.06 -4.87 8.50
C HIS A 199 -3.71 -5.49 8.82
N CYS A 200 -3.71 -6.73 9.29
CA CYS A 200 -2.50 -7.43 9.68
C CYS A 200 -2.49 -8.86 9.16
N ILE A 201 -1.31 -9.30 8.73
CA ILE A 201 -1.00 -10.69 8.45
C ILE A 201 -0.04 -11.13 9.54
N PHE A 202 -0.41 -12.15 10.30
CA PHE A 202 0.47 -12.77 11.29
C PHE A 202 0.94 -14.12 10.80
N GLU A 203 2.25 -14.34 10.87
CA GLU A 203 2.89 -15.64 10.75
C GLU A 203 2.97 -16.30 12.11
N LEU A 204 2.42 -17.50 12.22
CA LEU A 204 2.26 -18.22 13.47
C LEU A 204 2.82 -19.64 13.36
N ALA A 205 3.38 -20.10 14.47
CA ALA A 205 3.79 -21.49 14.63
C ALA A 205 2.59 -22.45 14.43
N PRO A 206 2.75 -23.62 13.79
CA PRO A 206 1.66 -24.56 13.55
C PRO A 206 0.92 -25.01 14.81
N LYS A 207 1.62 -25.04 15.95
CA LYS A 207 1.05 -25.41 17.25
C LYS A 207 -0.10 -24.47 17.67
N TYR A 208 -0.07 -23.20 17.27
CA TYR A 208 -1.14 -22.23 17.52
C TYR A 208 -2.52 -22.74 17.07
N PHE A 209 -2.57 -23.57 16.04
CA PHE A 209 -3.81 -24.06 15.44
C PHE A 209 -4.32 -25.37 16.06
N ARG A 210 -3.71 -25.84 17.16
CA ARG A 210 -4.10 -27.06 17.88
C ARG A 210 -5.08 -26.78 19.03
N GLY A 211 -5.85 -25.70 18.95
CA GLY A 211 -6.79 -25.28 19.99
C GLY A 211 -6.11 -24.59 21.19
N LYS A 212 -6.80 -24.59 22.33
CA LYS A 212 -6.41 -23.81 23.52
C LYS A 212 -5.03 -24.18 24.06
N GLU A 213 -4.68 -25.47 24.03
CA GLU A 213 -3.35 -25.98 24.44
C GLU A 213 -2.21 -25.43 23.57
N GLY A 214 -2.49 -25.21 22.28
CA GLY A 214 -1.57 -24.59 21.34
C GLY A 214 -1.43 -23.07 21.49
N GLY A 215 -2.29 -22.45 22.31
CA GLY A 215 -2.39 -21.01 22.48
C GLY A 215 -3.27 -20.32 21.45
N TYR A 216 -4.20 -21.05 20.82
CA TYR A 216 -5.19 -20.47 19.89
C TYR A 216 -6.04 -19.40 20.58
N LEU A 217 -6.18 -18.23 19.95
CA LEU A 217 -7.12 -17.20 20.37
C LEU A 217 -8.40 -17.29 19.55
N THR A 218 -9.53 -17.35 20.27
CA THR A 218 -10.86 -17.21 19.68
C THR A 218 -11.12 -15.77 19.23
N HIS A 219 -12.20 -15.55 18.48
CA HIS A 219 -12.62 -14.21 18.10
C HIS A 219 -12.82 -13.30 19.33
N GLU A 220 -13.43 -13.83 20.40
CA GLU A 220 -13.67 -13.07 21.63
C GLU A 220 -12.35 -12.75 22.36
N ASP A 221 -11.39 -13.68 22.38
CA ASP A 221 -10.07 -13.41 22.95
C ASP A 221 -9.37 -12.25 22.21
N TRP A 222 -9.50 -12.19 20.88
CA TRP A 222 -8.96 -11.07 20.08
C TRP A 222 -9.64 -9.74 20.41
N ARG A 223 -10.97 -9.73 20.57
CA ARG A 223 -11.73 -8.53 20.94
C ARG A 223 -11.31 -8.00 22.30
N VAL A 224 -11.33 -8.86 23.33
CA VAL A 224 -10.89 -8.53 24.69
C VAL A 224 -9.44 -8.07 24.71
N MET A 225 -8.54 -8.78 24.01
CA MET A 225 -7.13 -8.40 23.93
C MET A 225 -6.96 -7.03 23.29
N TRP A 226 -7.64 -6.75 22.17
CA TRP A 226 -7.56 -5.47 21.48
C TRP A 226 -8.15 -4.32 22.32
N ARG A 227 -9.31 -4.52 22.92
CA ARG A 227 -9.94 -3.59 23.87
C ARG A 227 -8.97 -3.20 24.98
N ASN A 228 -8.31 -4.20 25.59
CA ASN A 228 -7.42 -3.98 26.72
C ASN A 228 -6.15 -3.22 26.34
N VAL A 229 -5.49 -3.56 25.22
CA VAL A 229 -4.27 -2.84 24.80
C VAL A 229 -4.56 -1.41 24.32
N MET A 230 -5.78 -1.18 23.80
CA MET A 230 -6.25 0.14 23.39
C MET A 230 -6.90 0.93 24.52
N LYS A 231 -7.19 0.29 25.66
CA LYS A 231 -7.92 0.85 26.80
C LYS A 231 -9.28 1.44 26.39
N LEU A 232 -10.02 0.71 25.57
CA LEU A 232 -11.35 1.13 25.12
C LEU A 232 -12.39 0.82 26.21
N ASP A 233 -13.35 1.71 26.35
CA ASP A 233 -14.54 1.59 27.21
C ASP A 233 -15.72 0.90 26.51
N TYR A 234 -15.58 0.62 25.21
CA TYR A 234 -16.51 -0.17 24.40
C TYR A 234 -15.87 -1.47 23.89
N GLU A 235 -16.69 -2.34 23.31
CA GLU A 235 -16.23 -3.59 22.72
C GLU A 235 -15.96 -3.44 21.21
N PRO A 236 -14.69 -3.45 20.76
CA PRO A 236 -14.35 -3.26 19.35
C PRO A 236 -14.79 -4.43 18.46
N GLN A 237 -14.87 -4.16 17.17
CA GLN A 237 -15.05 -5.18 16.13
C GLN A 237 -13.68 -5.64 15.62
N VAL A 238 -13.52 -6.95 15.49
CA VAL A 238 -12.32 -7.55 14.89
C VAL A 238 -12.75 -8.54 13.80
N ASP A 239 -11.90 -8.75 12.80
CA ASP A 239 -12.07 -9.85 11.84
C ASP A 239 -10.82 -10.72 11.93
N VAL A 240 -10.98 -12.02 12.18
CA VAL A 240 -9.85 -12.94 12.36
C VAL A 240 -10.12 -14.18 11.53
N ARG A 241 -9.25 -14.43 10.55
CA ARG A 241 -9.43 -15.53 9.60
C ARG A 241 -8.11 -16.23 9.32
N ALA A 242 -8.11 -17.56 9.35
CA ALA A 242 -6.99 -18.34 8.85
C ALA A 242 -6.88 -18.20 7.32
N ILE A 243 -5.67 -17.98 6.82
CA ILE A 243 -5.42 -17.93 5.37
C ILE A 243 -5.30 -19.39 4.89
N LYS A 244 -6.38 -19.88 4.28
CA LYS A 244 -6.46 -21.25 3.77
C LYS A 244 -5.44 -21.48 2.66
N ASN A 245 -4.99 -22.73 2.53
CA ASN A 245 -4.03 -23.18 1.52
C ASN A 245 -2.63 -22.54 1.58
N THR A 246 -2.34 -21.68 2.56
CA THR A 246 -1.01 -21.16 2.93
C THR A 246 -0.07 -20.94 1.73
N THR A 247 -0.58 -20.40 0.63
CA THR A 247 0.23 -20.03 -0.54
C THR A 247 0.62 -18.57 -0.40
N ALA A 248 1.78 -18.19 -0.94
CA ALA A 248 2.19 -16.80 -0.93
C ALA A 248 1.18 -15.86 -1.61
N LYS A 249 0.55 -16.33 -2.70
CA LYS A 249 -0.50 -15.58 -3.38
C LYS A 249 -1.68 -15.29 -2.45
N ALA A 250 -2.17 -16.29 -1.70
CA ALA A 250 -3.28 -16.09 -0.76
C ALA A 250 -2.91 -15.11 0.38
N VAL A 251 -1.66 -15.13 0.82
CA VAL A 251 -1.15 -14.17 1.82
C VAL A 251 -1.07 -12.75 1.24
N ALA A 252 -0.60 -12.62 0.00
CA ALA A 252 -0.52 -11.34 -0.69
C ALA A 252 -1.89 -10.73 -1.02
N GLU A 253 -2.88 -11.56 -1.36
CA GLU A 253 -4.25 -11.11 -1.70
C GLU A 253 -4.95 -10.38 -0.56
N VAL A 254 -4.63 -10.73 0.69
CA VAL A 254 -5.20 -10.07 1.87
C VAL A 254 -4.41 -8.83 2.32
N ALA A 255 -3.24 -8.57 1.72
CA ALA A 255 -2.45 -7.38 2.00
C ALA A 255 -3.10 -6.14 1.36
N LYS A 256 -3.79 -5.32 2.16
CA LYS A 256 -4.41 -4.08 1.68
C LYS A 256 -3.47 -2.88 1.75
N TYR A 257 -3.61 -1.98 0.78
CA TYR A 257 -2.89 -0.70 0.80
C TYR A 257 -3.62 0.36 1.65
N PRO A 258 -2.88 1.17 2.43
CA PRO A 258 -3.39 1.93 3.58
C PRO A 258 -4.32 3.14 3.35
N VAL A 259 -4.47 3.67 2.12
CA VAL A 259 -5.36 4.84 1.93
C VAL A 259 -6.09 4.78 0.60
N LYS A 260 -7.41 4.98 0.66
CA LYS A 260 -8.29 5.13 -0.50
C LYS A 260 -9.00 6.47 -0.41
N VAL A 261 -8.79 7.32 -1.41
CA VAL A 261 -9.50 8.61 -1.52
C VAL A 261 -10.85 8.48 -2.24
N ASP A 262 -11.18 7.31 -2.78
CA ASP A 262 -12.39 7.06 -3.59
C ASP A 262 -13.67 7.53 -2.88
N GLY A 263 -13.76 7.39 -1.55
CA GLY A 263 -14.90 7.84 -0.77
C GLY A 263 -15.03 9.37 -0.71
N LEU A 264 -13.91 10.10 -0.69
CA LEU A 264 -13.87 11.57 -0.71
C LEU A 264 -14.21 12.11 -2.09
N LEU A 265 -13.71 11.50 -3.16
CA LEU A 265 -13.92 11.95 -4.54
C LEU A 265 -15.41 11.90 -4.93
N LYS A 266 -16.15 10.94 -4.38
CA LYS A 266 -17.59 10.73 -4.62
C LYS A 266 -18.52 11.69 -3.83
N VAL A 267 -17.98 12.55 -2.97
CA VAL A 267 -18.79 13.52 -2.22
C VAL A 267 -19.26 14.63 -3.17
N LYS A 268 -20.58 14.86 -3.22
CA LYS A 268 -21.19 15.90 -4.06
C LYS A 268 -20.84 17.31 -3.58
N ASP A 269 -20.91 17.52 -2.27
CA ASP A 269 -20.52 18.77 -1.63
C ASP A 269 -18.98 18.89 -1.61
N LYS A 270 -18.46 19.74 -2.51
CA LYS A 270 -17.02 19.91 -2.70
C LYS A 270 -16.35 20.63 -1.53
N GLU A 271 -17.07 21.48 -0.81
CA GLU A 271 -16.53 22.18 0.35
C GLU A 271 -16.37 21.20 1.52
N LYS A 272 -17.40 20.39 1.79
CA LYS A 272 -17.32 19.30 2.77
C LYS A 272 -16.21 18.29 2.42
N ALA A 273 -16.09 17.93 1.14
CA ALA A 273 -15.04 17.04 0.67
C ALA A 273 -13.63 17.64 0.89
N ALA A 274 -13.48 18.95 0.67
CA ALA A 274 -12.22 19.66 0.85
C ALA A 274 -11.83 19.73 2.33
N GLN A 275 -12.78 20.04 3.22
CA GLN A 275 -12.58 20.00 4.67
C GLN A 275 -12.17 18.59 5.15
N ALA A 276 -12.84 17.55 4.68
CA ALA A 276 -12.48 16.17 5.01
C ALA A 276 -11.10 15.77 4.45
N LEU A 277 -10.72 16.27 3.27
CA LEU A 277 -9.37 16.07 2.71
C LEU A 277 -8.30 16.74 3.60
N ILE A 278 -8.55 17.95 4.09
CA ILE A 278 -7.65 18.67 5.01
C ILE A 278 -7.45 17.85 6.29
N GLN A 279 -8.54 17.43 6.92
CA GLN A 279 -8.52 16.62 8.13
C GLN A 279 -7.78 15.30 7.91
N LEU A 280 -8.04 14.60 6.80
CA LEU A 280 -7.34 13.36 6.46
C LEU A 280 -5.84 13.62 6.26
N LYS A 281 -5.48 14.64 5.49
CA LYS A 281 -4.09 14.95 5.12
C LYS A 281 -3.24 15.30 6.35
N HIS A 282 -3.80 16.05 7.30
CA HIS A 282 -3.16 16.34 8.58
C HIS A 282 -3.14 15.13 9.51
N GLY A 283 -4.25 14.38 9.56
CA GLY A 283 -4.42 13.19 10.38
C GLY A 283 -3.40 12.08 10.09
N ILE A 284 -3.03 11.91 8.82
CA ILE A 284 -2.07 10.89 8.38
C ILE A 284 -0.62 11.38 8.27
N HIS A 285 -0.38 12.68 8.51
CA HIS A 285 0.93 13.29 8.33
C HIS A 285 1.97 12.70 9.30
N ASN A 286 3.13 12.29 8.76
CA ASN A 286 4.21 11.62 9.50
C ASN A 286 3.80 10.37 10.27
N CYS A 287 2.67 9.75 9.91
CA CYS A 287 2.28 8.45 10.45
C CYS A 287 2.87 7.33 9.60
N ARG A 288 3.36 6.28 10.29
CA ARG A 288 3.86 5.05 9.64
C ARG A 288 2.69 4.10 9.39
N PHE A 289 2.38 3.89 8.12
CA PHE A 289 1.18 3.16 7.71
C PHE A 289 1.46 1.69 7.46
N ILE A 290 2.68 1.33 7.02
CA ILE A 290 3.10 -0.05 6.79
C ILE A 290 4.27 -0.41 7.71
N THR A 291 4.20 -1.58 8.33
CA THR A 291 5.30 -2.12 9.15
C THR A 291 5.44 -3.62 8.97
N PHE A 292 6.68 -4.08 8.83
CA PHE A 292 7.05 -5.49 8.88
C PHE A 292 7.78 -5.79 10.19
N GLY A 293 7.51 -6.92 10.82
CA GLY A 293 8.19 -7.39 12.03
C GLY A 293 8.44 -8.89 12.01
N GLY A 294 9.35 -9.35 12.88
CA GLY A 294 9.82 -10.73 12.90
C GLY A 294 10.34 -11.19 11.54
N ASP A 295 9.99 -12.43 11.17
CA ASP A 295 10.39 -13.07 9.92
C ASP A 295 10.08 -12.22 8.68
N PHE A 296 8.89 -11.62 8.58
CA PHE A 296 8.56 -10.71 7.48
C PHE A 296 9.60 -9.60 7.27
N ARG A 297 10.14 -9.02 8.36
CA ARG A 297 11.19 -8.00 8.30
C ARG A 297 12.54 -8.61 7.92
N GLU A 298 12.85 -9.80 8.41
CA GLU A 298 14.08 -10.51 8.10
C GLU A 298 14.15 -10.89 6.63
N TYR A 299 13.13 -11.58 6.11
CA TYR A 299 13.07 -11.99 4.72
C TYR A 299 13.02 -10.79 3.77
N LYS A 300 12.29 -9.71 4.11
CA LYS A 300 12.34 -8.46 3.33
C LYS A 300 13.77 -7.95 3.16
N ARG A 301 14.58 -8.02 4.21
CA ARG A 301 15.98 -7.60 4.21
C ARG A 301 16.87 -8.56 3.43
N ARG A 302 16.73 -9.87 3.65
CA ARG A 302 17.49 -10.93 2.95
C ARG A 302 17.28 -10.87 1.44
N LEU A 303 16.03 -10.62 1.03
CA LEU A 303 15.64 -10.47 -0.38
C LEU A 303 15.95 -9.08 -0.96
N ALA A 304 16.58 -8.19 -0.19
CA ALA A 304 16.90 -6.81 -0.58
C ALA A 304 15.70 -6.04 -1.18
N LEU A 305 14.50 -6.25 -0.62
CA LEU A 305 13.29 -5.65 -1.17
C LEU A 305 13.20 -4.17 -0.81
N ASP A 306 12.87 -3.36 -1.81
CA ASP A 306 12.74 -1.91 -1.75
C ASP A 306 11.63 -1.43 -0.78
N ASP A 307 11.62 -0.15 -0.41
CA ASP A 307 10.58 0.44 0.44
C ASP A 307 9.23 0.54 -0.30
N ILE A 308 8.14 0.23 0.42
CA ILE A 308 6.78 0.25 -0.15
C ILE A 308 6.29 1.68 -0.36
N GLU A 309 6.62 2.61 0.54
CA GLU A 309 6.09 3.97 0.49
C GLU A 309 6.95 4.90 -0.39
N THR A 310 8.29 4.76 -0.32
CA THR A 310 9.23 5.70 -0.96
C THR A 310 10.00 5.13 -2.14
N GLY A 311 10.00 3.82 -2.35
CA GLY A 311 10.78 3.17 -3.40
C GLY A 311 10.23 3.32 -4.81
N ASP A 312 10.74 2.50 -5.72
CA ASP A 312 10.36 2.47 -7.14
C ASP A 312 8.88 2.10 -7.35
N LEU A 313 8.23 2.83 -8.25
CA LEU A 313 6.85 2.64 -8.68
C LEU A 313 6.73 2.23 -10.16
N VAL A 314 7.84 2.09 -10.87
CA VAL A 314 7.91 1.52 -12.22
C VAL A 314 7.99 -0.01 -12.14
N HIS A 315 8.98 -0.54 -11.43
CA HIS A 315 9.18 -1.99 -11.30
C HIS A 315 8.50 -2.51 -10.01
N VAL A 316 7.17 -2.49 -10.01
CA VAL A 316 6.34 -2.88 -8.84
C VAL A 316 6.05 -4.38 -8.78
N GLU A 317 6.15 -5.05 -9.91
CA GLU A 317 6.07 -6.49 -10.02
C GLU A 317 7.47 -6.99 -10.39
N THR A 318 7.78 -8.19 -9.94
CA THR A 318 9.06 -8.81 -10.29
C THR A 318 8.83 -9.89 -11.31
N ASP A 319 8.73 -9.45 -12.56
CA ASP A 319 8.86 -10.35 -13.68
C ASP A 319 10.35 -10.68 -13.87
N LYS A 320 10.64 -11.98 -13.93
CA LYS A 320 12.00 -12.52 -14.08
C LYS A 320 12.53 -12.50 -15.52
N GLN A 321 11.77 -11.95 -16.46
CA GLN A 321 12.20 -11.92 -17.86
C GLN A 321 13.06 -10.70 -18.10
N GLU A 322 14.30 -10.95 -18.52
CA GLU A 322 15.13 -9.94 -19.18
C GLU A 322 14.33 -9.28 -20.30
N LEU A 323 14.26 -7.96 -20.26
CA LEU A 323 13.60 -7.16 -21.28
C LEU A 323 14.56 -6.99 -22.45
N ASN A 324 14.37 -7.78 -23.51
CA ASN A 324 15.01 -7.53 -24.80
C ASN A 324 14.14 -6.54 -25.58
N ALA A 325 14.19 -5.28 -25.15
CA ALA A 325 13.42 -4.21 -25.75
C ALA A 325 13.98 -3.82 -27.12
N VAL A 326 13.09 -3.67 -28.10
CA VAL A 326 13.42 -3.24 -29.47
C VAL A 326 13.03 -1.79 -29.74
N ALA A 327 12.16 -1.21 -28.92
CA ALA A 327 11.73 0.19 -28.99
C ALA A 327 11.20 0.68 -27.64
N MET A 328 11.13 2.01 -27.48
CA MET A 328 10.46 2.67 -26.36
C MET A 328 9.23 3.41 -26.88
N ILE A 329 8.05 3.16 -26.33
CA ILE A 329 6.81 3.79 -26.76
C ILE A 329 6.39 4.81 -25.70
N LEU A 330 6.25 6.08 -26.09
CA LEU A 330 5.85 7.16 -25.18
C LEU A 330 4.36 7.42 -25.32
N PHE A 331 3.61 7.23 -24.24
CA PHE A 331 2.20 7.57 -24.16
C PHE A 331 2.00 8.82 -23.30
N LYS A 332 1.23 9.80 -23.79
CA LYS A 332 0.82 11.00 -23.05
C LYS A 332 -0.67 10.93 -22.72
N TYR A 333 -1.03 11.33 -21.49
CA TYR A 333 -2.43 11.39 -21.10
C TYR A 333 -3.13 12.57 -21.76
N ARG A 334 -4.22 12.29 -22.45
CA ARG A 334 -5.08 13.26 -23.15
C ARG A 334 -6.38 13.42 -22.38
N ALA A 335 -6.50 14.51 -21.63
CA ALA A 335 -7.65 14.76 -20.75
C ALA A 335 -8.97 14.97 -21.52
N ASP A 336 -8.89 15.47 -22.75
CA ASP A 336 -9.98 15.61 -23.71
C ASP A 336 -10.60 14.26 -24.10
N VAL A 337 -9.80 13.20 -24.14
CA VAL A 337 -10.22 11.84 -24.51
C VAL A 337 -10.37 10.91 -23.30
N GLY A 338 -9.69 11.23 -22.19
CA GLY A 338 -9.63 10.37 -21.01
C GLY A 338 -8.73 9.13 -21.20
N ALA A 339 -7.74 9.21 -22.09
CA ALA A 339 -6.89 8.09 -22.46
C ALA A 339 -5.42 8.47 -22.61
N TYR A 340 -4.54 7.47 -22.50
CA TYR A 340 -3.13 7.58 -22.86
C TYR A 340 -2.98 7.29 -24.34
N ILE A 341 -2.40 8.23 -25.09
CA ILE A 341 -2.22 8.15 -26.55
C ILE A 341 -0.73 8.32 -26.85
N CYS A 342 -0.21 7.49 -27.75
CA CYS A 342 1.15 7.55 -28.27
C CYS A 342 1.32 8.76 -29.20
#